data_AF-A0A355SZC4-F1
#
_entry.id   AF-A0A355SZC4-F1
#
_cell.length_a   1.000
_cell.length_b   1.000
_cell.length_c   1.000
_cell.angle_alpha   90.00
_cell.angle_beta   90.00
_cell.angle_gamma   90.00
#
_symmetry.space_group_name_H-M   'P 1'
#
loop_
_entity.id
_entity.type
_entity.pdbx_description
1 polymer ?
#
loop_
_entity_poly.entity_id
_entity_poly.type
_entity_poly.pdbx_seq_one_letter_code
_entity_poly.pdbx_strand_id
1 'polypeptide(L)'
;GRAKELTKLGVKVDVLGEKAMQKLGMGALLGVGQGSVRESQLVTMQWMGGEKGEAPVAFVGKGVCFDTGGISLKPGAGMEDMKGDMGGAACVTGLMHALAARKAPVNAVGVIGLVENMPDAGAQRPGDIVTAADGQTIEVINTDAEGRLVLADA
;
A
#
# COMPACT_ATOMS: atom_id res chain seq x y z
N GLY A 1 -11.24 6.09 -6.23
CA GLY A 1 -9.80 6.36 -6.39
C GLY A 1 -9.34 6.00 -7.78
N ARG A 2 -8.21 6.54 -8.23
CA ARG A 2 -7.66 6.38 -9.58
C ARG A 2 -7.51 4.92 -10.04
N ALA A 3 -7.10 4.01 -9.14
CA ALA A 3 -6.98 2.58 -9.44
C ALA A 3 -8.31 1.92 -9.87
N LYS A 4 -9.46 2.31 -9.28
CA LYS A 4 -10.77 1.79 -9.67
C LYS A 4 -11.14 2.14 -11.11
N GLU A 5 -10.58 3.22 -11.67
CA GLU A 5 -10.85 3.60 -13.07
C GLU A 5 -10.27 2.62 -14.07
N LEU A 6 -9.27 1.81 -13.69
CA LEU A 6 -8.69 0.77 -14.53
C LEU A 6 -9.69 -0.35 -14.88
N THR A 7 -10.77 -0.50 -14.10
CA THR A 7 -11.87 -1.42 -14.44
C THR A 7 -12.48 -1.12 -15.81
N LYS A 8 -12.49 0.16 -16.23
CA LYS A 8 -12.94 0.58 -17.55
C LYS A 8 -12.05 0.06 -18.69
N LEU A 9 -10.82 -0.34 -18.38
CA LEU A 9 -9.86 -0.93 -19.30
C LEU A 9 -9.83 -2.47 -19.23
N GLY A 10 -10.72 -3.08 -18.45
CA GLY A 10 -10.78 -4.53 -18.27
C GLY A 10 -9.84 -5.08 -17.18
N VAL A 11 -9.19 -4.21 -16.40
CA VAL A 11 -8.41 -4.64 -15.23
C VAL A 11 -9.37 -5.04 -14.11
N LYS A 12 -9.22 -6.23 -13.53
CA LYS A 12 -9.94 -6.59 -12.31
C LYS A 12 -9.30 -5.86 -11.13
N VAL A 13 -10.08 -5.11 -10.37
CA VAL A 13 -9.59 -4.32 -9.23
C VAL A 13 -10.34 -4.72 -7.96
N ASP A 14 -9.61 -5.22 -6.97
CA ASP A 14 -10.11 -5.56 -5.64
C ASP A 14 -9.54 -4.56 -4.63
N VAL A 15 -10.38 -4.07 -3.70
CA VAL A 15 -9.98 -3.11 -2.66
C VAL A 15 -10.36 -3.67 -1.30
N LEU A 16 -9.35 -3.89 -0.46
CA LEU A 16 -9.53 -4.26 0.94
C LEU A 16 -9.49 -3.00 1.79
N GLY A 17 -10.54 -2.76 2.57
CA GLY A 17 -10.53 -1.78 3.65
C GLY A 17 -10.03 -2.40 4.96
N GLU A 18 -9.95 -1.59 6.00
CA GLU A 18 -9.32 -1.96 7.28
C GLU A 18 -9.95 -3.20 7.91
N LYS A 19 -11.28 -3.32 7.90
CA LYS A 19 -11.99 -4.49 8.45
C LYS A 19 -11.62 -5.80 7.75
N ALA A 20 -11.37 -5.75 6.44
CA ALA A 20 -10.99 -6.93 5.68
C ALA A 20 -9.52 -7.27 5.96
N MET A 21 -8.65 -6.27 5.94
CA MET A 21 -7.23 -6.42 6.27
C MET A 21 -7.01 -6.93 7.70
N GLN A 22 -7.82 -6.51 8.66
CA GLN A 22 -7.74 -6.97 10.05
C GLN A 22 -8.07 -8.46 10.17
N LYS A 23 -9.06 -8.94 9.43
CA LYS A 23 -9.39 -10.37 9.38
C LYS A 23 -8.30 -11.22 8.73
N LEU A 24 -7.52 -10.61 7.84
CA LEU A 24 -6.38 -11.24 7.17
C LEU A 24 -5.08 -11.13 7.98
N GLY A 25 -5.10 -10.49 9.15
CA GLY A 25 -3.93 -10.37 10.01
C GLY A 25 -2.88 -9.37 9.51
N MET A 26 -3.27 -8.41 8.66
CA MET A 26 -2.35 -7.41 8.06
C MET A 26 -2.01 -6.29 9.06
N GLY A 27 -1.51 -6.66 10.25
CA GLY A 27 -1.27 -5.75 11.36
C GLY A 27 -0.09 -4.80 11.13
N ALA A 28 0.84 -5.11 10.23
CA ALA A 28 1.95 -4.23 9.92
C ALA A 28 1.49 -2.99 9.13
N LEU A 29 0.72 -3.18 8.07
CA LEU A 29 0.12 -2.08 7.29
C LEU A 29 -0.91 -1.31 8.11
N LEU A 30 -1.79 -2.02 8.83
CA LEU A 30 -2.82 -1.37 9.67
C LEU A 30 -2.18 -0.51 10.78
N GLY A 31 -1.10 -0.98 11.38
CA GLY A 31 -0.37 -0.24 12.41
C GLY A 31 0.17 1.09 11.89
N VAL A 32 0.65 1.14 10.64
CA VAL A 32 1.12 2.41 10.04
C VAL A 32 -0.03 3.41 9.88
N GLY A 33 -1.18 2.96 9.37
CA GLY A 33 -2.28 3.85 9.01
C GLY A 33 -3.22 4.25 10.14
N GLN A 34 -3.17 3.59 11.30
CA GLN A 34 -4.14 3.79 12.39
C GLN A 34 -4.18 5.21 12.98
N GLY A 35 -3.14 6.02 12.73
CA GLY A 35 -3.11 7.43 13.13
C GLY A 35 -3.84 8.37 12.16
N SER A 36 -4.29 7.89 10.99
CA SER A 36 -5.01 8.71 10.02
C SER A 36 -6.53 8.60 10.19
N VAL A 37 -7.22 9.71 9.92
CA VAL A 37 -8.68 9.72 9.75
C VAL A 37 -9.11 9.13 8.39
N ARG A 38 -8.17 8.98 7.44
CA ARG A 38 -8.43 8.34 6.16
C ARG A 38 -8.18 6.84 6.27
N GLU A 39 -9.16 6.07 5.85
CA GLU A 39 -9.09 4.61 5.86
C GLU A 39 -7.88 4.09 5.07
N SER A 40 -7.16 3.17 5.69
CA SER A 40 -6.09 2.40 5.02
C SER A 40 -6.67 1.39 4.04
N GLN A 41 -6.05 1.25 2.87
CA GLN A 41 -6.55 0.37 1.82
C GLN A 41 -5.45 -0.44 1.16
N LEU A 42 -5.67 -1.73 0.94
CA LEU A 42 -4.87 -2.54 0.02
C LEU A 42 -5.63 -2.66 -1.31
N VAL A 43 -4.97 -2.35 -2.42
CA VAL A 43 -5.58 -2.45 -3.74
C VAL A 43 -4.81 -3.45 -4.59
N THR A 44 -5.52 -4.46 -5.11
CA THR A 44 -5.00 -5.44 -6.05
C THR A 44 -5.59 -5.17 -7.43
N MET A 45 -4.73 -5.11 -8.45
CA MET A 45 -5.06 -4.85 -9.85
C MET A 45 -4.56 -6.01 -10.69
N GLN A 46 -5.43 -6.67 -11.45
CA GLN A 46 -5.09 -7.87 -12.21
C GLN A 46 -5.38 -7.66 -13.70
N TRP A 47 -4.33 -7.79 -14.51
CA TRP A 47 -4.41 -7.81 -15.97
C TRP A 47 -3.94 -9.19 -16.46
N MET A 48 -4.82 -9.95 -17.11
CA MET A 48 -4.55 -11.31 -17.58
C MET A 48 -4.64 -11.35 -19.11
N GLY A 49 -3.70 -10.67 -19.78
CA GLY A 49 -3.65 -10.57 -21.24
C GLY A 49 -2.74 -11.59 -21.91
N GLY A 50 -1.95 -12.36 -21.14
CA GLY A 50 -1.05 -13.39 -21.63
C GLY A 50 -1.74 -14.73 -21.87
N GLU A 51 -0.96 -15.80 -21.95
CA GLU A 51 -1.52 -17.14 -22.13
C GLU A 51 -2.24 -17.60 -20.86
N LYS A 52 -3.35 -18.34 -21.05
CA LYS A 52 -4.14 -18.85 -19.93
C LYS A 52 -3.30 -19.85 -19.13
N GLY A 53 -3.11 -19.57 -17.84
CA GLY A 53 -2.34 -20.42 -16.93
C GLY A 53 -0.88 -20.01 -16.78
N GLU A 54 -0.39 -19.06 -17.57
CA GLU A 54 0.92 -18.45 -17.36
C GLU A 54 0.93 -17.64 -16.06
N ALA A 55 1.99 -17.80 -15.26
CA ALA A 55 2.13 -17.09 -14.00
C ALA A 55 2.26 -15.57 -14.24
N PRO A 56 1.54 -14.72 -13.51
CA PRO A 56 1.70 -13.28 -13.62
C PRO A 56 3.01 -12.82 -13.00
N VAL A 57 3.54 -11.69 -13.49
CA VAL A 57 4.55 -10.92 -12.75
C VAL A 57 3.83 -10.00 -11.76
N ALA A 58 4.24 -10.05 -10.49
CA ALA A 58 3.69 -9.20 -9.43
C ALA A 58 4.55 -7.95 -9.22
N PHE A 59 3.89 -6.80 -9.11
CA PHE A 59 4.50 -5.50 -8.83
C PHE A 59 3.88 -4.93 -7.56
N VAL A 60 4.70 -4.71 -6.53
CA VAL A 60 4.24 -4.16 -5.25
C VAL A 60 4.75 -2.74 -5.08
N GLY A 61 3.86 -1.81 -4.71
CA GLY A 61 4.17 -0.39 -4.59
C GLY A 61 3.85 0.18 -3.21
N LYS A 62 4.83 0.84 -2.59
CA LYS A 62 4.63 1.66 -1.38
C LYS A 62 3.67 2.81 -1.70
N GLY A 63 2.58 2.92 -0.95
CA GLY A 63 1.54 3.92 -1.14
C GLY A 63 1.27 4.78 0.09
N VAL A 64 2.33 5.27 0.74
CA VAL A 64 2.19 6.22 1.85
C VAL A 64 1.82 7.58 1.26
N CYS A 65 0.53 7.91 1.31
CA CYS A 65 -0.05 9.08 0.65
C CYS A 65 0.44 10.40 1.24
N PHE A 66 0.80 10.37 2.51
CA PHE A 66 1.50 11.44 3.20
C PHE A 66 2.26 10.86 4.38
N ASP A 67 3.50 11.29 4.57
CA ASP A 67 4.39 10.77 5.62
C ASP A 67 4.88 11.90 6.52
N THR A 68 4.30 11.99 7.72
CA THR A 68 4.78 12.88 8.78
C THR A 68 5.92 12.26 9.60
N GLY A 69 6.14 10.94 9.47
CA GLY A 69 6.93 10.10 10.35
C GLY A 69 6.16 9.51 11.54
N GLY A 70 4.88 9.85 11.71
CA GLY A 70 4.07 9.35 12.82
C GLY A 70 4.53 9.94 14.15
N ILE A 71 4.71 9.10 15.17
CA ILE A 71 5.23 9.53 16.49
C ILE A 71 6.71 9.94 16.41
N SER A 72 7.50 9.27 15.57
CA SER A 72 8.85 9.68 15.16
C SER A 72 8.81 10.85 14.16
N LEU A 73 8.18 11.95 14.56
CA LEU A 73 7.84 13.07 13.70
C LEU A 73 9.07 13.63 12.96
N LYS A 74 8.97 13.75 11.63
CA LYS A 74 9.98 14.41 10.80
C LYS A 74 10.07 15.91 11.14
N PRO A 75 11.23 16.55 10.92
CA PRO A 75 11.33 18.00 10.93
C PRO A 75 10.39 18.64 9.90
N GLY A 76 9.93 19.87 10.16
CA GLY A 76 8.96 20.54 9.28
C GLY A 76 9.51 20.89 7.89
N ALA A 77 10.82 21.10 7.74
CA ALA A 77 11.42 21.46 6.45
C ALA A 77 11.36 20.28 5.47
N GLY A 78 10.69 20.46 4.32
CA GLY A 78 10.56 19.44 3.28
C GLY A 78 9.46 18.41 3.53
N MET A 79 8.69 18.54 4.61
CA MET A 79 7.57 17.64 4.90
C MET A 79 6.45 17.74 3.85
N GLU A 80 6.28 18.90 3.22
CA GLU A 80 5.33 19.12 2.13
C GLU A 80 5.57 18.23 0.90
N ASP A 81 6.81 17.77 0.71
CA ASP A 81 7.20 16.87 -0.38
C ASP A 81 6.88 15.41 -0.07
N MET A 82 6.56 15.08 1.19
CA MET A 82 6.21 13.71 1.61
C MET A 82 4.88 13.22 1.04
N LYS A 83 4.11 14.09 0.36
CA LYS A 83 3.04 13.65 -0.57
C LYS A 83 3.57 12.73 -1.69
N GLY A 84 4.86 12.79 -1.98
CA GLY A 84 5.53 11.98 -3.01
C GLY A 84 5.90 10.56 -2.56
N ASP A 85 5.72 10.24 -1.28
CA ASP A 85 6.14 8.96 -0.69
C ASP A 85 5.25 7.77 -1.13
N MET A 86 4.17 8.07 -1.85
CA MET A 86 3.31 7.13 -2.59
C MET A 86 3.79 6.87 -4.03
N GLY A 87 4.97 7.34 -4.40
CA GLY A 87 5.51 7.24 -5.77
C GLY A 87 5.59 5.79 -6.28
N GLY A 88 5.86 4.83 -5.39
CA GLY A 88 5.84 3.40 -5.72
C GLY A 88 4.45 2.94 -6.17
N ALA A 89 3.42 3.27 -5.40
CA ALA A 89 2.03 2.96 -5.75
C ALA A 89 1.56 3.68 -7.02
N ALA A 90 2.01 4.92 -7.23
CA ALA A 90 1.76 5.65 -8.48
C ALA A 90 2.37 4.94 -9.69
N CYS A 91 3.62 4.48 -9.56
CA CYS A 91 4.34 3.74 -10.59
C CYS A 91 3.61 2.44 -10.96
N VAL A 92 3.25 1.63 -9.96
CA VAL A 92 2.51 0.37 -10.18
C VAL A 92 1.15 0.63 -10.84
N THR A 93 0.39 1.61 -10.36
CA THR A 93 -0.92 1.96 -10.96
C THR A 93 -0.76 2.43 -12.41
N GLY A 94 0.26 3.24 -12.70
CA GLY A 94 0.58 3.71 -14.05
C GLY A 94 1.02 2.58 -14.98
N LEU A 95 1.82 1.63 -14.49
CA LEU A 95 2.20 0.41 -15.21
C LEU A 95 0.95 -0.41 -15.60
N MET A 96 0.09 -0.68 -14.62
CA MET A 96 -1.15 -1.46 -14.87
C MET A 96 -2.06 -0.76 -15.89
N HIS A 97 -2.16 0.58 -15.82
CA HIS A 97 -2.84 1.37 -16.83
C HIS A 97 -2.24 1.17 -18.24
N ALA A 98 -0.92 1.30 -18.37
CA ALA A 98 -0.24 1.20 -19.65
C ALA A 98 -0.38 -0.20 -20.27
N LEU A 99 -0.26 -1.26 -19.46
CA LEU A 99 -0.45 -2.65 -19.91
C LEU A 99 -1.87 -2.87 -20.44
N ALA A 100 -2.89 -2.48 -19.68
CA ALA A 100 -4.28 -2.68 -20.05
C ALA A 100 -4.69 -1.82 -21.26
N ALA A 101 -4.31 -0.54 -21.28
CA ALA A 101 -4.64 0.38 -22.38
C ALA A 101 -4.05 -0.09 -23.72
N ARG A 102 -2.88 -0.76 -23.68
CA ARG A 102 -2.22 -1.32 -24.86
C ARG A 102 -2.65 -2.76 -25.19
N LYS A 103 -3.54 -3.36 -24.38
CA LYS A 103 -3.89 -4.78 -24.45
C LYS A 103 -2.65 -5.67 -24.49
N ALA A 104 -1.68 -5.38 -23.62
CA ALA A 104 -0.40 -6.07 -23.62
C ALA A 104 -0.58 -7.59 -23.42
N PRO A 105 0.11 -8.44 -24.19
CA PRO A 105 -0.06 -9.89 -24.13
C PRO A 105 0.75 -10.50 -22.97
N VAL A 106 0.48 -10.04 -21.75
CA VAL A 106 1.18 -10.47 -20.51
C VAL A 106 0.19 -10.61 -19.36
N ASN A 107 0.51 -11.50 -18.41
CA ASN A 107 -0.18 -11.58 -17.12
C ASN A 107 0.58 -10.74 -16.09
N ALA A 108 -0.11 -9.79 -15.46
CA ALA A 108 0.47 -8.88 -14.47
C ALA A 108 -0.49 -8.63 -13.31
N VAL A 109 0.08 -8.57 -12.10
CA VAL A 109 -0.64 -8.19 -10.89
C VAL A 109 0.06 -7.00 -10.25
N GLY A 110 -0.69 -5.93 -9.98
CA GLY A 110 -0.22 -4.81 -9.17
C GLY A 110 -0.84 -4.84 -7.79
N VAL A 111 -0.06 -4.69 -6.74
CA VAL A 111 -0.53 -4.55 -5.36
C VAL A 111 0.02 -3.25 -4.78
N ILE A 112 -0.85 -2.45 -4.15
CA ILE A 112 -0.45 -1.21 -3.50
C ILE A 112 -1.09 -1.12 -2.12
N GLY A 113 -0.29 -0.81 -1.11
CA GLY A 113 -0.74 -0.49 0.25
C GLY A 113 -0.85 1.02 0.41
N LEU A 114 -2.08 1.52 0.58
CA LEU A 114 -2.43 2.93 0.70
C LEU A 114 -2.68 3.28 2.16
N VAL A 115 -1.83 4.14 2.72
CA VAL A 115 -1.93 4.62 4.10
C VAL A 115 -1.55 6.10 4.16
N GLU A 116 -1.87 6.78 5.26
CA GLU A 116 -1.18 8.01 5.67
C GLU A 116 -0.49 7.74 7.01
N ASN A 117 0.78 8.10 7.13
CA ASN A 117 1.52 7.99 8.39
C ASN A 117 1.40 9.32 9.14
N MET A 118 0.50 9.38 10.11
CA MET A 118 0.08 10.61 10.79
C MET A 118 0.30 10.51 12.31
N PRO A 119 0.65 11.61 12.99
CA PRO A 119 0.65 11.64 14.45
C PRO A 119 -0.79 11.82 14.93
N ASP A 120 -1.22 10.94 15.82
CA ASP A 120 -2.53 11.00 16.48
C ASP A 120 -2.44 10.31 17.85
N ALA A 121 -3.44 10.48 18.71
CA ALA A 121 -3.55 9.76 19.97
C ALA A 121 -3.59 8.23 19.79
N GLY A 122 -4.12 7.74 18.66
CA GLY A 122 -4.15 6.33 18.29
C GLY A 122 -2.94 5.86 17.47
N ALA A 123 -1.99 6.73 17.13
CA ALA A 123 -0.88 6.36 16.25
C ALA A 123 0.02 5.27 16.86
N GLN A 124 0.58 4.43 15.99
CA GLN A 124 1.57 3.43 16.38
C GLN A 124 2.79 4.11 17.00
N ARG A 125 3.37 3.49 18.02
CA ARG A 125 4.44 4.07 18.84
C ARG A 125 5.74 3.28 18.68
N PRO A 126 6.90 3.93 18.88
CA PRO A 126 8.13 3.22 19.15
C PRO A 126 7.96 2.25 20.34
N GLY A 127 8.36 0.99 20.15
CA GLY A 127 8.21 -0.11 21.10
C GLY A 127 6.92 -0.93 20.95
N ASP A 128 5.97 -0.52 20.11
CA ASP A 128 4.82 -1.37 19.79
C ASP A 128 5.28 -2.60 18.99
N ILE A 129 4.63 -3.74 19.23
CA ILE A 129 4.85 -4.97 18.47
C ILE A 129 3.62 -5.23 17.62
N VAL A 130 3.83 -5.36 16.31
CA VAL A 130 2.77 -5.75 15.36
C VAL A 130 3.01 -7.15 14.83
N THR A 131 1.93 -7.79 14.39
CA THR A 131 1.98 -9.07 13.67
C THR A 131 1.60 -8.83 12.21
N ALA A 132 2.49 -9.20 11.30
CA ALA A 132 2.25 -9.14 9.86
C ALA A 132 1.35 -10.31 9.40
N ALA A 133 0.83 -10.22 8.18
CA ALA A 133 -0.08 -11.21 7.61
C ALA A 133 0.54 -12.62 7.49
N ASP A 134 1.87 -12.71 7.38
CA ASP A 134 2.61 -13.97 7.36
C ASP A 134 2.87 -14.57 8.76
N GLY A 135 2.41 -13.90 9.82
CA GLY A 135 2.55 -14.32 11.21
C GLY A 135 3.83 -13.85 11.89
N GLN A 136 4.74 -13.17 11.19
CA GLN A 136 5.93 -12.60 11.81
C GLN A 136 5.57 -11.44 12.74
N THR A 137 6.33 -11.32 13.83
CA THR A 137 6.19 -10.20 14.76
C THR A 137 7.31 -9.18 14.52
N ILE A 138 6.97 -7.90 14.59
CA ILE A 138 7.86 -6.79 14.28
C ILE A 138 7.77 -5.79 15.44
N GLU A 139 8.89 -5.57 16.13
CA GLU A 139 9.02 -4.46 17.06
C GLU A 139 9.29 -3.17 16.26
N VAL A 140 8.46 -2.16 16.49
CA VAL A 140 8.56 -0.88 15.81
C VAL A 140 9.54 -0.01 16.57
N ILE A 141 10.78 0.06 16.11
CA ILE A 141 11.79 0.93 16.74
C ILE A 141 11.63 2.38 16.28
N ASN A 142 11.15 2.60 15.06
CA ASN A 142 10.96 3.92 14.47
C ASN A 142 9.73 3.90 13.55
N THR A 143 8.76 4.77 13.81
CA THR A 143 7.52 4.87 13.01
C THR A 143 7.72 5.59 11.67
N ASP A 144 8.89 6.19 11.43
CA ASP A 144 9.34 6.76 10.15
C ASP A 144 9.99 5.71 9.22
N ALA A 145 10.00 4.45 9.66
CA ALA A 145 10.40 3.31 8.83
C ALA A 145 9.18 2.55 8.30
N GLU A 146 8.05 3.23 8.13
CA GLU A 146 6.72 2.70 7.85
C GLU A 146 6.59 2.00 6.48
N GLY A 147 7.29 2.49 5.46
CA GLY A 147 7.17 1.98 4.10
C GLY A 147 7.45 0.49 3.99
N ARG A 148 8.38 -0.05 4.80
CA ARG A 148 8.69 -1.48 4.80
C ARG A 148 7.60 -2.32 5.49
N LEU A 149 6.87 -1.76 6.46
CA LEU A 149 5.73 -2.43 7.10
C LEU A 149 4.56 -2.52 6.14
N VAL A 150 4.27 -1.44 5.40
CA VAL A 150 3.25 -1.43 4.35
C VAL A 150 3.55 -2.48 3.28
N LEU A 151 4.81 -2.60 2.87
CA LEU A 151 5.25 -3.57 1.87
C LEU A 151 5.31 -5.02 2.39
N ALA A 152 5.47 -5.23 3.71
CA ALA A 152 5.51 -6.59 4.27
C ALA A 152 4.16 -7.30 4.15
N ASP A 153 3.06 -6.54 4.22
CA ASP A 153 1.70 -7.08 4.10
C ASP A 153 1.16 -7.05 2.65
N ALA A 154 1.78 -6.27 1.74
CA ALA A 154 1.30 -6.09 0.36
C ALA A 154 1.93 -7.06 -0.65
#